data_AF-A0A7V6KEY7-F1
#
_entry.id   AF-A0A7V6KEY7-F1
#
_cell.length_a   1.000
_cell.length_b   1.000
_cell.length_c   1.000
_cell.angle_alpha   90.00
_cell.angle_beta   90.00
_cell.angle_gamma   90.00
#
_symmetry.space_group_name_H-M   'P 1'
#
loop_
_entity.id
_entity.type
_entity.pdbx_description
1 polymer ?
#
loop_
_entity_poly.entity_id
_entity_poly.type
_entity_poly.pdbx_seq_one_letter_code
_entity_poly.pdbx_strand_id
1 'polypeptide(L)'
;MDKKSQIDHRSHKERGLEIDPTLHEGYVARKMEKEGRPSERIGMNRIVKERNQLLLETQRLIEAMREQLQTMIDALKNNGIGSPKNEKRLERRKRRPIISEIRRFI
;
A
#
# COMPACT_ATOMS: atom_id res chain seq x y z
N MET A 1 -14.20 -6.45 23.11
CA MET A 1 -15.01 -5.82 22.06
C MET A 1 -14.28 -5.99 20.74
N ASP A 2 -14.91 -6.69 19.80
CA ASP A 2 -14.32 -7.04 18.50
C ASP A 2 -14.17 -5.79 17.63
N LYS A 3 -12.93 -5.39 17.31
CA LYS A 3 -12.59 -4.15 16.56
C LYS A 3 -13.15 -4.12 15.13
N LYS A 4 -13.69 -5.25 14.64
CA LYS A 4 -14.07 -5.49 13.24
C LYS A 4 -15.33 -4.73 12.77
N SER A 5 -16.16 -4.22 13.69
CA SER A 5 -17.45 -3.61 13.37
C SER A 5 -17.50 -2.08 13.51
N GLN A 6 -16.37 -1.41 13.72
CA GLN A 6 -16.36 0.05 13.77
C GLN A 6 -16.51 0.61 12.35
N ILE A 7 -17.67 1.19 12.06
CA ILE A 7 -17.95 1.86 10.79
C ILE A 7 -17.09 3.13 10.71
N ASP A 8 -16.30 3.24 9.65
CA ASP A 8 -15.57 4.48 9.34
C ASP A 8 -16.59 5.56 8.96
N HIS A 9 -16.54 6.70 9.66
CA HIS A 9 -17.44 7.84 9.43
C HIS A 9 -16.96 8.75 8.30
N ARG A 10 -15.72 8.58 7.84
CA ARG A 10 -15.18 9.32 6.71
C ARG A 10 -15.93 8.94 5.44
N SER A 11 -16.21 9.94 4.61
CA SER A 11 -16.73 9.73 3.27
C SER A 11 -15.78 8.88 2.42
N HIS A 12 -16.29 8.28 1.34
CA HIS A 12 -15.44 7.56 0.38
C HIS A 12 -14.32 8.44 -0.16
N LYS A 13 -14.61 9.73 -0.43
CA LYS A 13 -13.62 10.71 -0.88
C LYS A 13 -12.52 10.95 0.17
N GLU A 14 -12.87 11.16 1.44
CA GLU A 14 -11.89 11.34 2.52
C GLU A 14 -11.04 10.10 2.78
N ARG A 15 -11.56 8.92 2.42
CA ARG A 15 -10.82 7.65 2.46
C ARG A 15 -9.98 7.40 1.21
N GLY A 16 -10.02 8.28 0.21
CA GLY A 16 -9.34 8.10 -1.07
C GLY A 16 -9.96 7.00 -1.95
N LEU A 17 -11.23 6.67 -1.71
CA LEU A 17 -11.97 5.67 -2.48
C LEU A 17 -12.72 6.35 -3.63
N GLU A 18 -12.28 6.09 -4.85
CA GLU A 18 -12.90 6.57 -6.09
C GLU A 18 -13.91 5.54 -6.65
N ILE A 19 -14.74 4.98 -5.77
CA ILE A 19 -15.72 3.98 -6.16
C ILE A 19 -16.93 4.63 -6.85
N ASP A 20 -17.40 4.00 -7.92
CA ASP A 20 -18.58 4.44 -8.65
C ASP A 20 -19.86 4.06 -7.88
N PRO A 21 -20.86 4.94 -7.76
CA PRO A 21 -22.12 4.59 -7.11
C PRO A 21 -22.93 3.60 -7.96
N THR A 22 -23.75 2.80 -7.30
CA THR A 22 -24.73 1.94 -7.98
C THR A 22 -26.06 2.68 -8.16
N LEU A 23 -26.81 2.30 -9.19
CA LEU A 23 -28.15 2.81 -9.43
C LEU A 23 -29.17 2.01 -8.62
N HIS A 24 -30.23 2.66 -8.14
CA HIS A 24 -31.32 1.94 -7.50
C HIS A 24 -32.05 1.04 -8.52
N GLU A 25 -32.07 -0.26 -8.25
CA GLU A 25 -32.56 -1.27 -9.20
C GLU A 25 -34.09 -1.29 -9.29
N GLY A 26 -34.77 -1.10 -8.16
CA GLY A 26 -36.23 -1.17 -8.06
C GLY A 26 -36.78 -2.60 -8.04
N TYR A 27 -38.04 -2.74 -7.60
CA TYR A 27 -38.70 -4.05 -7.45
C TYR A 27 -38.84 -4.80 -8.78
N VAL A 28 -39.25 -4.10 -9.85
CA VAL A 28 -39.51 -4.71 -11.17
C VAL A 28 -38.24 -5.34 -11.75
N ALA A 29 -37.10 -4.63 -11.71
CA ALA A 29 -35.83 -5.17 -12.18
C ALA A 29 -35.42 -6.42 -11.39
N ARG A 30 -35.59 -6.39 -10.05
CA ARG A 30 -35.30 -7.53 -9.18
C ARG A 30 -36.21 -8.72 -9.44
N LYS A 31 -37.49 -8.49 -9.74
CA LYS A 31 -38.43 -9.54 -10.12
C LYS A 31 -38.04 -10.16 -11.46
N MET A 32 -37.73 -9.34 -12.47
CA MET A 32 -37.25 -9.82 -13.78
C MET A 32 -36.01 -10.71 -13.64
N GLU A 33 -35.02 -10.28 -12.85
CA GLU A 33 -33.80 -11.07 -12.64
C GLU A 33 -34.08 -12.42 -11.98
N LYS A 34 -35.01 -12.48 -11.01
CA LYS A 34 -35.44 -13.74 -10.37
C LYS A 34 -36.13 -14.68 -11.37
N GLU A 35 -36.83 -14.12 -12.34
CA GLU A 35 -37.45 -14.85 -13.44
C GLU A 35 -36.44 -15.22 -14.55
N GLY A 36 -35.15 -14.94 -14.35
CA GLY A 36 -34.09 -15.22 -15.33
C GLY A 36 -34.06 -14.25 -16.51
N ARG A 37 -34.79 -13.12 -16.42
CA ARG A 37 -34.86 -12.10 -17.46
C ARG A 37 -33.86 -10.98 -17.15
N PRO A 38 -33.02 -10.58 -18.11
CA PRO A 38 -32.00 -9.57 -17.84
C PRO A 38 -32.62 -8.19 -17.63
N SER A 39 -32.03 -7.43 -16.70
CA SER A 39 -32.27 -5.99 -16.55
C SER A 39 -30.97 -5.23 -16.76
N GLU A 40 -31.00 -4.24 -17.66
CA GLU A 40 -29.84 -3.37 -17.94
C GLU A 40 -29.28 -2.73 -16.66
N ARG A 41 -30.14 -2.27 -15.76
CA ARG A 41 -29.74 -1.65 -14.48
C ARG A 41 -28.98 -2.61 -13.58
N ILE A 42 -29.43 -3.86 -13.47
CA ILE A 42 -28.76 -4.89 -12.67
C ILE A 42 -27.42 -5.27 -13.31
N GLY A 43 -27.39 -5.40 -14.63
CA GLY A 43 -26.17 -5.64 -15.39
C GLY A 43 -25.12 -4.54 -15.14
N MET A 44 -25.51 -3.27 -15.28
CA MET A 44 -24.62 -2.14 -14.98
C MET A 44 -24.12 -2.16 -13.54
N ASN A 45 -25.00 -2.43 -12.56
CA ASN A 45 -24.58 -2.53 -11.17
C ASN A 45 -23.61 -3.69 -10.89
N ARG A 46 -23.71 -4.81 -11.61
CA ARG A 46 -22.73 -5.90 -11.51
C ARG A 46 -21.35 -5.43 -11.97
N ILE A 47 -21.29 -4.79 -13.14
CA ILE A 47 -20.05 -4.24 -13.70
C ILE A 47 -19.45 -3.20 -12.75
N VAL A 48 -20.26 -2.27 -12.22
CA VAL A 48 -19.81 -1.26 -11.25
C VAL A 48 -19.25 -1.93 -9.98
N LYS A 49 -19.92 -2.96 -9.46
CA LYS A 49 -19.45 -3.68 -8.26
C LYS A 49 -18.13 -4.39 -8.49
N GLU A 50 -17.98 -5.07 -9.62
CA GLU A 50 -16.74 -5.77 -9.99
C GLU A 50 -15.58 -4.78 -10.15
N ARG A 51 -15.81 -3.65 -10.85
CA ARG A 51 -14.82 -2.58 -10.99
C ARG A 51 -14.40 -2.01 -9.63
N ASN A 52 -15.36 -1.71 -8.76
CA ASN A 52 -15.09 -1.18 -7.42
C ASN A 52 -14.32 -2.19 -6.55
N GLN A 53 -14.63 -3.48 -6.65
CA GLN A 53 -13.88 -4.53 -5.94
C GLN A 53 -12.42 -4.56 -6.39
N LEU A 54 -12.16 -4.54 -7.71
CA LEU A 54 -10.81 -4.51 -8.25
C LEU A 54 -10.04 -3.24 -7.82
N LEU A 55 -10.70 -2.08 -7.83
CA LEU A 55 -10.10 -0.82 -7.35
C LEU A 55 -9.71 -0.92 -5.87
N LEU A 56 -10.56 -1.48 -5.02
CA LEU A 56 -10.26 -1.65 -3.60
C LEU A 56 -9.12 -2.64 -3.35
N GLU A 57 -9.07 -3.74 -4.11
CA GLU A 57 -8.00 -4.73 -4.01
C GLU A 57 -6.64 -4.16 -4.45
N THR A 58 -6.61 -3.45 -5.58
CA THR A 58 -5.39 -2.79 -6.07
C THR A 58 -4.88 -1.74 -5.07
N GLN A 59 -5.76 -0.92 -4.49
CA GLN A 59 -5.37 0.02 -3.44
C GLN A 59 -4.79 -0.67 -2.21
N ARG A 60 -5.38 -1.77 -1.75
CA ARG A 60 -4.83 -2.55 -0.61
C ARG A 60 -3.44 -3.10 -0.90
N LEU A 61 -3.22 -3.61 -2.12
CA LEU A 61 -1.91 -4.11 -2.53
C LEU A 61 -0.87 -2.99 -2.56
N ILE A 62 -1.23 -1.81 -3.08
CA ILE A 62 -0.35 -0.63 -3.09
C ILE A 62 0.04 -0.24 -1.65
N GLU A 63 -0.91 -0.18 -0.72
CA GLU A 63 -0.61 0.14 0.68
C GLU A 63 0.28 -0.91 1.34
N ALA A 64 0.00 -2.21 1.14
CA ALA A 64 0.87 -3.26 1.64
C ALA A 64 2.30 -3.16 1.09
N MET A 65 2.45 -2.86 -0.21
CA MET A 65 3.76 -2.65 -0.82
C MET A 65 4.47 -1.40 -0.25
N ARG A 66 3.73 -0.31 -0.01
CA ARG A 66 4.27 0.90 0.63
C ARG A 66 4.81 0.61 2.02
N GLU A 67 4.06 -0.13 2.83
CA GLU A 67 4.49 -0.56 4.17
C GLU A 67 5.76 -1.42 4.08
N GLN A 68 5.79 -2.40 3.17
CA GLN A 68 6.99 -3.22 2.95
C GLN A 68 8.20 -2.37 2.56
N LEU A 69 8.07 -1.45 1.60
CA LEU A 69 9.15 -0.55 1.21
C LEU A 69 9.62 0.32 2.38
N GLN A 70 8.70 0.85 3.18
CA GLN A 70 9.04 1.65 4.35
C GLN A 70 9.85 0.85 5.37
N THR A 71 9.45 -0.40 5.67
CA THR A 71 10.21 -1.27 6.58
C THR A 71 11.63 -1.56 6.07
N MET A 72 11.79 -1.74 4.75
CA MET A 72 13.11 -1.94 4.14
C MET A 72 13.98 -0.69 4.26
N ILE A 73 13.43 0.50 4.01
CA ILE A 73 14.13 1.78 4.17
C ILE A 73 14.61 1.96 5.61
N ASP A 74 13.76 1.66 6.59
CA ASP A 74 14.11 1.82 8.00
C ASP A 74 15.16 0.79 8.44
N ALA A 75 15.08 -0.45 7.94
CA ALA A 75 16.14 -1.45 8.13
C ALA A 75 17.48 -0.99 7.55
N LEU A 76 17.49 -0.40 6.35
CA LEU A 76 18.72 0.13 5.72
C LEU A 76 19.33 1.30 6.51
N LYS A 77 18.50 2.21 7.02
CA LYS A 77 18.96 3.31 7.89
C LYS A 77 19.59 2.78 9.18
N ASN A 78 18.96 1.79 9.80
CA ASN A 78 19.43 1.20 11.06
C ASN A 78 20.72 0.37 10.87
N ASN A 79 20.91 -0.25 9.70
CA ASN A 79 22.12 -1.01 9.35
C ASN A 79 23.33 -0.12 8.97
N GLY A 80 23.21 1.21 9.09
CA GLY A 80 24.36 2.12 9.08
C GLY A 80 25.02 2.34 7.71
N ILE A 81 24.35 2.01 6.61
CA ILE A 81 24.75 2.42 5.27
C ILE A 81 24.53 3.94 5.19
N GLY A 82 25.62 4.71 5.31
CA GLY A 82 25.59 6.19 5.35
C GLY A 82 25.66 6.84 6.74
N SER A 83 26.01 6.11 7.81
CA SER A 83 26.25 6.74 9.12
C SER A 83 27.41 7.76 9.05
N PRO A 84 27.29 8.99 9.61
CA PRO A 84 28.38 9.97 9.64
C PRO A 84 29.65 9.44 10.32
N LYS A 85 29.51 8.42 11.19
CA LYS A 85 30.65 7.73 11.82
C LYS A 85 31.46 6.92 10.81
N ASN A 86 30.82 6.35 9.79
CA ASN A 86 31.48 5.58 8.73
C ASN A 86 32.26 6.48 7.77
N GLU A 87 31.76 7.67 7.44
CA GLU A 87 32.47 8.68 6.65
C GLU A 87 33.72 9.19 7.36
N LYS A 88 33.58 9.62 8.63
CA LYS A 88 34.74 10.06 9.42
C LYS A 88 35.76 8.94 9.62
N ARG A 89 35.32 7.68 9.71
CA ARG A 89 36.22 6.50 9.80
C ARG A 89 36.94 6.22 8.48
N LEU A 90 36.28 6.42 7.35
CA LEU A 90 36.86 6.27 6.01
C LEU A 90 37.86 7.40 5.70
N GLU A 91 37.53 8.65 6.02
CA GLU A 91 38.46 9.78 5.91
C GLU A 91 39.69 9.60 6.83
N ARG A 92 39.48 9.15 8.06
CA ARG A 92 40.58 8.80 8.98
C ARG A 92 41.45 7.68 8.45
N ARG A 93 40.91 6.74 7.67
CA ARG A 93 41.70 5.70 6.99
C ARG A 93 42.51 6.30 5.84
N LYS A 94 41.91 7.16 5.01
CA LYS A 94 42.61 7.84 3.90
C LYS A 94 43.76 8.77 4.37
N ARG A 95 43.67 9.32 5.58
CA ARG A 95 44.71 10.21 6.16
C ARG A 95 45.82 9.48 6.93
N ARG A 96 45.79 8.15 7.04
CA ARG A 96 46.84 7.43 7.78
C ARG A 96 48.11 7.29 6.93
N PRO A 97 49.29 7.63 7.47
CA PRO A 97 50.54 7.41 6.76
C PRO A 97 50.80 5.90 6.63
N ILE A 98 51.28 5.48 5.45
CA ILE A 98 51.52 4.07 5.06
C ILE A 98 52.41 3.33 6.09
N ILE A 99 53.35 4.05 6.71
CA ILE A 99 54.26 3.55 7.75
C ILE A 99 53.51 2.96 8.96
N SER A 100 52.32 3.47 9.28
CA SER A 100 51.51 3.00 10.42
C SER A 100 50.77 1.68 10.17
N GLU A 101 50.64 1.25 8.92
CA GLU A 101 50.05 -0.06 8.57
C GLU A 101 51.09 -1.19 8.59
N ILE A 102 52.35 -0.88 8.26
CA ILE A 102 53.46 -1.84 8.24
C ILE A 102 53.80 -2.37 9.64
N ARG A 103 53.69 -1.54 10.69
CA ARG A 103 53.93 -1.92 12.11
C ARG A 103 52.95 -2.96 12.67
N ARG A 104 51.91 -3.34 11.93
CA ARG A 104 50.91 -4.32 12.39
C ARG A 104 51.20 -5.75 11.91
N PHE A 105 52.21 -5.92 11.07
CA PHE A 105 52.58 -7.17 10.41
C PHE A 105 54.02 -7.64 10.75
N ILE A 106 54.69 -6.97 11.69
CA ILE A 106 56.00 -7.34 12.25
C ILE A 106 55.81 -7.42 13.76
#